data_AF-A0A2U1T6S9-F1
#
_entry.id   AF-A0A2U1T6S9-F1
#
_cell.length_a   1.000
_cell.length_b   1.000
_cell.length_c   1.000
_cell.angle_alpha   90.00
_cell.angle_beta   90.00
_cell.angle_gamma   90.00
#
_symmetry.space_group_name_H-M   'P 1'
#
loop_
_entity.id
_entity.type
_entity.pdbx_description
1 polymer ?
#
loop_
_entity_poly.entity_id
_entity_poly.type
_entity_poly.pdbx_seq_one_letter_code
_entity_poly.pdbx_strand_id
1 'polypeptide(L)'
;MGLFDRLFAGERLPRLPKTARIADVDALHVRTAGELVVCSMDTTGLRALIDAAADRIPLQLRGPGRRTTFVPVTKVQKIVLDPDHGWIIPLVPEACADIATWEVAPSEHQLGSLAVVVE
;
A
#
# COMPACT_ATOMS: atom_id res chain seq x y z
N MET A 1 29.97 -0.56 -1.17
CA MET A 1 28.88 -1.17 -1.96
C MET A 1 27.65 -1.19 -1.09
N GLY A 2 26.61 -0.44 -1.47
CA GLY A 2 25.49 -0.14 -0.59
C GLY A 2 24.57 -1.35 -0.42
N LEU A 3 24.07 -1.55 0.80
CA LEU A 3 22.98 -2.49 1.09
C LEU A 3 21.78 -2.26 0.15
N PHE A 4 21.57 -1.01 -0.25
CA PHE A 4 20.56 -0.55 -1.18
C PHE A 4 20.71 -1.15 -2.60
N ASP A 5 21.94 -1.30 -3.13
CA ASP A 5 22.15 -1.84 -4.49
C ASP A 5 21.64 -3.27 -4.65
N ARG A 6 21.63 -4.06 -3.56
CA ARG A 6 21.13 -5.44 -3.56
C ARG A 6 19.61 -5.55 -3.49
N LEU A 7 18.90 -4.50 -3.06
CA LEU A 7 17.44 -4.46 -3.05
C LEU A 7 16.84 -4.07 -4.42
N PHE A 8 17.63 -3.42 -5.28
CA PHE A 8 17.21 -2.81 -6.55
C PHE A 8 17.72 -3.54 -7.80
N ALA A 9 18.35 -4.72 -7.65
CA ALA A 9 18.87 -5.48 -8.78
C ALA A 9 17.74 -6.26 -9.50
N GLY A 10 17.20 -5.69 -10.58
CA GLY A 10 16.61 -6.45 -11.69
C GLY A 10 15.08 -6.49 -11.83
N GLU A 11 14.32 -5.97 -10.87
CA GLU A 11 12.84 -6.04 -10.88
C GLU A 11 12.19 -4.65 -11.07
N ARG A 12 11.04 -4.62 -11.77
CA ARG A 12 10.34 -3.37 -12.13
C ARG A 12 9.84 -2.65 -10.87
N LEU A 13 10.41 -1.47 -10.61
CA LEU A 13 9.96 -0.56 -9.56
C LEU A 13 8.61 0.07 -9.93
N PRO A 14 7.66 0.17 -8.97
CA PRO A 14 6.43 0.90 -9.19
C PRO A 14 6.71 2.37 -9.44
N ARG A 15 6.11 2.91 -10.50
CA ARG A 15 6.17 4.35 -10.79
C ARG A 15 5.15 5.06 -9.91
N LEU A 16 5.56 6.18 -9.32
CA LEU A 16 4.64 7.07 -8.63
C LEU A 16 3.58 7.60 -9.59
N PRO A 17 2.31 7.63 -9.17
CA PRO A 17 1.25 8.22 -9.97
C PRO A 17 1.43 9.74 -10.03
N LYS A 18 1.02 10.36 -11.14
CA LYS A 18 1.03 11.83 -11.28
C LYS A 18 0.02 12.50 -10.35
N THR A 19 -1.06 11.79 -10.01
CA THR A 19 -2.15 12.23 -9.15
C THR A 19 -2.64 11.05 -8.32
N ALA A 20 -2.95 11.28 -7.05
CA ALA A 20 -3.57 10.29 -6.17
C ALA A 20 -4.68 10.96 -5.35
N ARG A 21 -5.74 10.21 -5.04
CA ARG A 21 -6.70 10.60 -3.99
C ARG A 21 -5.92 10.67 -2.67
N ILE A 22 -6.13 11.71 -1.87
CA ILE A 22 -5.48 11.85 -0.57
C ILE A 22 -6.52 11.63 0.52
N ALA A 23 -6.18 10.82 1.52
CA ALA A 23 -6.96 10.69 2.74
C ALA A 23 -6.04 10.83 3.94
N ASP A 24 -6.40 11.73 4.85
CA ASP A 24 -5.76 11.85 6.16
C ASP A 24 -6.45 10.87 7.13
N VAL A 25 -5.64 10.14 7.91
CA VAL A 25 -6.06 9.08 8.83
C VAL A 25 -5.37 9.24 10.19
N ASP A 26 -6.03 8.76 11.24
CA ASP A 26 -5.57 8.89 12.61
C ASP A 26 -4.49 7.85 12.95
N ALA A 27 -4.59 6.65 12.36
CA ALA A 27 -3.60 5.59 12.47
C ALA A 27 -3.06 5.15 11.10
N LEU A 28 -1.74 5.20 10.94
CA LEU A 28 -1.03 4.64 9.79
C LEU A 28 0.39 4.25 10.16
N HIS A 29 0.71 2.96 10.08
CA HIS A 29 2.05 2.43 10.30
C HIS A 29 2.37 1.35 9.29
N VAL A 30 3.54 1.44 8.66
CA VAL A 30 4.02 0.42 7.73
C VAL A 30 5.40 -0.05 8.14
N ARG A 31 5.55 -1.36 8.34
CA ARG A 31 6.76 -2.03 8.80
C ARG A 31 7.07 -3.27 7.96
N THR A 32 8.33 -3.66 7.92
CA THR A 32 8.76 -4.93 7.31
C THR A 32 8.84 -6.02 8.37
N ALA A 33 8.34 -7.21 8.06
CA ALA A 33 8.43 -8.41 8.90
C ALA A 33 8.90 -9.59 8.03
N GLY A 34 10.22 -9.81 7.98
CA GLY A 34 10.81 -10.74 7.02
C GLY A 34 10.54 -10.31 5.58
N GLU A 35 9.94 -11.19 4.79
CA GLU A 35 9.54 -10.93 3.40
C GLU A 35 8.19 -10.18 3.27
N LEU A 36 7.51 -9.92 4.39
CA LEU A 36 6.22 -9.22 4.41
C LEU A 36 6.38 -7.73 4.67
N VAL A 37 5.51 -6.94 4.06
CA VAL A 37 5.25 -5.55 4.44
C VAL A 37 3.90 -5.53 5.15
N VAL A 38 3.89 -5.11 6.41
CA VAL A 38 2.69 -4.99 7.24
C VAL A 38 2.27 -3.53 7.27
N CYS A 39 1.07 -3.24 6.79
CA CYS A 39 0.44 -1.93 6.80
C CYS A 39 -0.74 -1.93 7.77
N SER A 40 -0.54 -1.31 8.93
CA SER A 40 -1.59 -1.04 9.91
C SER A 40 -2.26 0.31 9.62
N MET A 41 -3.59 0.36 9.66
CA MET A 41 -4.37 1.59 9.51
C MET A 41 -5.66 1.54 10.33
N ASP A 42 -6.32 2.68 10.52
CA ASP A 42 -7.67 2.71 11.08
C ASP A 42 -8.75 2.37 10.03
N THR A 43 -9.99 2.22 10.52
CA THR A 43 -11.18 2.01 9.66
C THR A 43 -11.45 3.13 8.66
N THR A 44 -10.99 4.36 8.91
CA THR A 44 -11.11 5.48 7.94
C THR A 44 -10.17 5.25 6.75
N GLY A 45 -8.94 4.80 7.00
CA GLY A 45 -7.98 4.39 6.00
C GLY A 45 -8.47 3.19 5.20
N LEU A 46 -9.05 2.19 5.88
CA LEU A 46 -9.64 1.03 5.20
C LEU A 46 -10.76 1.45 4.24
N ARG A 47 -11.70 2.30 4.68
CA ARG A 47 -12.79 2.78 3.82
C ARG A 47 -12.24 3.51 2.59
N ALA A 48 -11.27 4.39 2.76
CA ALA A 48 -10.64 5.09 1.64
C ALA A 48 -9.94 4.11 0.66
N LEU A 49 -9.32 3.06 1.20
CA LEU A 49 -8.68 2.00 0.42
C LEU A 49 -9.70 1.19 -0.38
N ILE A 50 -10.83 0.79 0.22
CA ILE A 50 -11.94 0.11 -0.46
C ILE A 50 -12.46 0.95 -1.62
N ASP A 51 -12.78 2.23 -1.37
CA ASP A 51 -13.30 3.12 -2.40
C ASP A 51 -12.31 3.28 -3.55
N ALA A 52 -11.03 3.48 -3.25
CA ALA A 52 -9.99 3.65 -4.27
C ALA A 52 -9.72 2.36 -5.06
N ALA A 53 -9.81 1.20 -4.40
CA ALA A 53 -9.65 -0.11 -5.03
C ALA A 53 -10.81 -0.41 -5.99
N ALA A 54 -12.05 -0.13 -5.57
CA ALA A 54 -13.24 -0.26 -6.41
C ALA A 54 -13.16 0.63 -7.67
N ASP A 55 -12.71 1.87 -7.51
CA ASP A 55 -12.50 2.82 -8.62
C ASP A 55 -11.22 2.52 -9.43
N ARG A 56 -10.35 1.64 -8.92
CA ARG A 56 -8.99 1.38 -9.42
C ARG A 56 -8.18 2.66 -9.66
N ILE A 57 -8.21 3.57 -8.69
CA ILE A 57 -7.43 4.81 -8.70
C ILE A 57 -6.33 4.81 -7.63
N PRO A 58 -5.24 5.56 -7.81
CA PRO A 58 -4.22 5.67 -6.79
C PRO A 58 -4.72 6.41 -5.54
N LEU A 59 -4.32 5.91 -4.37
CA LEU A 59 -4.65 6.46 -3.06
C LEU A 59 -3.38 6.72 -2.26
N GLN A 60 -3.27 7.90 -1.66
CA GLN A 60 -2.25 8.21 -0.67
C GLN A 60 -2.91 8.39 0.69
N LEU A 61 -2.54 7.53 1.63
CA LEU A 61 -2.85 7.71 3.05
C LEU A 61 -1.77 8.55 3.71
N ARG A 62 -2.20 9.49 4.54
CA ARG A 62 -1.35 10.35 5.36
C ARG A 62 -1.80 10.22 6.81
N GLY A 63 -0.86 9.93 7.71
CA GLY A 63 -1.14 9.78 9.12
C GLY A 63 0.12 10.06 9.93
N PRO A 64 0.18 9.61 11.19
CA PRO A 64 1.34 9.86 12.07
C PRO A 64 2.62 9.17 11.58
N GLY A 65 2.49 8.07 10.83
CA GLY A 65 3.61 7.36 10.22
C GLY A 65 4.06 7.93 8.87
N ARG A 66 4.88 7.16 8.16
CA ARG A 66 5.25 7.48 6.79
C ARG A 66 4.02 7.37 5.90
N ARG A 67 3.86 8.35 4.99
CA ARG A 67 2.83 8.30 3.94
C ARG A 67 2.93 7.00 3.14
N THR A 68 1.78 6.50 2.73
CA THR A 68 1.65 5.23 2.00
C THR A 68 0.78 5.44 0.79
N THR A 69 1.31 5.13 -0.39
CA THR A 69 0.62 5.29 -1.66
C THR A 69 0.31 3.92 -2.25
N PHE A 70 -0.97 3.58 -2.32
CA PHE A 70 -1.48 2.42 -3.03
C PHE A 70 -1.67 2.77 -4.50
N VAL A 71 -1.08 1.98 -5.39
CA VAL A 71 -1.04 2.27 -6.83
C VAL A 71 -1.60 1.07 -7.60
N PRO A 72 -2.79 1.18 -8.19
CA PRO A 72 -3.29 0.16 -9.10
C PRO A 72 -2.33 -0.03 -10.29
N VAL A 73 -1.97 -1.28 -10.55
CA VAL A 73 -1.04 -1.68 -11.62
C VAL A 73 -1.58 -2.89 -12.37
N THR A 74 -1.08 -3.13 -13.59
CA THR A 74 -1.51 -4.27 -14.42
C THR A 74 -0.71 -5.54 -14.19
N LYS A 75 0.43 -5.46 -13.50
CA LYS A 75 1.32 -6.59 -13.22
C LYS A 75 1.95 -6.44 -11.84
N VAL A 76 2.22 -7.58 -11.21
CA VAL A 76 2.92 -7.67 -9.92
C VAL A 76 4.22 -6.88 -9.98
N GLN A 77 4.41 -6.04 -8.97
CA GLN A 77 5.58 -5.20 -8.76
C GLN A 77 5.96 -5.25 -7.28
N LYS A 78 7.21 -4.94 -6.96
CA LYS A 78 7.69 -4.97 -5.59
C LYS A 78 7.13 -3.77 -4.81
N ILE A 79 6.79 -3.99 -3.53
CA ILE A 79 6.53 -2.90 -2.59
C ILE A 79 7.85 -2.21 -2.28
N VAL A 80 7.87 -0.89 -2.40
CA VAL A 80 9.10 -0.12 -2.18
C VAL A 80 8.88 0.97 -1.15
N LEU A 81 9.94 1.28 -0.43
CA LEU A 81 10.02 2.42 0.46
C LEU A 81 10.91 3.47 -0.22
N ASP A 82 10.27 4.54 -0.69
CA ASP A 82 10.93 5.69 -1.29
C ASP A 82 11.29 6.73 -0.20
N PRO A 83 12.53 7.26 -0.18
CA PRO A 83 12.95 8.26 0.81
C PRO A 83 12.10 9.54 0.77
N ASP A 84 11.71 9.96 -0.42
CA ASP A 84 11.05 11.24 -0.70
C ASP A 84 9.54 11.10 -0.85
N HIS A 85 9.02 9.86 -0.95
CA HIS A 85 7.59 9.61 -1.19
C HIS A 85 6.96 8.58 -0.25
N GLY A 86 7.72 7.97 0.65
CA GLY A 86 7.21 6.98 1.62
C GLY A 86 6.97 5.62 0.98
N TRP A 87 6.02 4.86 1.51
CA TRP A 87 5.72 3.53 0.98
C TRP A 87 4.93 3.62 -0.33
N ILE A 88 5.30 2.80 -1.32
CA ILE A 88 4.60 2.67 -2.58
C ILE A 88 4.21 1.19 -2.73
N ILE A 89 2.90 0.95 -2.69
CA ILE A 89 2.31 -0.39 -2.63
C ILE A 89 1.54 -0.61 -3.95
N PRO A 90 2.10 -1.40 -4.89
CA PRO A 90 1.37 -1.74 -6.10
C PRO A 90 0.23 -2.73 -5.81
N LEU A 91 -0.95 -2.45 -6.35
CA LEU A 91 -2.13 -3.32 -6.26
C LEU A 91 -2.47 -3.85 -7.65
N VAL A 92 -2.39 -5.17 -7.83
CA VAL A 92 -2.83 -5.84 -9.06
C VAL A 92 -4.36 -5.88 -9.14
N PRO A 93 -4.97 -6.11 -10.32
CA PRO A 93 -6.42 -6.09 -10.46
C PRO A 93 -7.15 -7.05 -9.53
N GLU A 94 -6.57 -8.22 -9.27
CA GLU A 94 -7.10 -9.24 -8.36
C GLU A 94 -7.10 -8.73 -6.91
N ALA A 95 -6.04 -8.05 -6.50
CA ALA A 95 -5.94 -7.45 -5.17
C ALA A 95 -6.94 -6.30 -5.00
N CYS A 96 -7.12 -5.44 -6.01
CA CYS A 96 -8.15 -4.41 -5.97
C CYS A 96 -9.56 -5.00 -5.87
N ALA A 97 -9.84 -6.07 -6.61
CA ALA A 97 -11.13 -6.75 -6.58
C ALA A 97 -11.40 -7.39 -5.21
N ASP A 98 -10.39 -8.01 -4.60
CA ASP A 98 -10.48 -8.56 -3.23
C ASP A 98 -10.76 -7.45 -2.21
N ILE A 99 -9.91 -6.40 -2.19
CA ILE A 99 -10.06 -5.25 -1.28
C ILE A 99 -11.46 -4.63 -1.37
N ALA A 100 -12.01 -4.48 -2.58
CA ALA A 100 -13.34 -3.90 -2.78
C ALA A 100 -14.48 -4.68 -2.11
N THR A 101 -14.24 -5.93 -1.69
CA THR A 101 -15.22 -6.78 -1.00
C THR A 101 -15.08 -6.75 0.53
N TRP A 102 -14.05 -6.10 1.07
CA TRP A 102 -13.81 -6.08 2.51
C TRP A 102 -14.87 -5.27 3.26
N GLU A 103 -15.18 -5.69 4.47
CA GLU A 103 -16.07 -4.95 5.38
C GLU A 103 -15.28 -3.92 6.18
N VAL A 104 -15.86 -2.75 6.41
CA VAL A 104 -15.23 -1.69 7.21
C VAL A 104 -15.32 -2.03 8.71
N ALA A 105 -14.42 -2.89 9.17
CA ALA A 105 -14.30 -3.34 10.55
C ALA A 105 -12.82 -3.70 10.87
N PRO A 106 -12.44 -3.80 12.16
CA PRO A 106 -11.13 -4.32 12.54
C PRO A 106 -10.92 -5.73 11.97
N SER A 107 -9.81 -5.92 11.25
CA SER A 107 -9.56 -7.13 10.47
C SER A 107 -8.09 -7.27 10.09
N GLU A 108 -7.72 -8.47 9.63
CA GLU A 108 -6.39 -8.76 9.08
C GLU A 108 -6.56 -9.44 7.71
N HIS A 109 -5.85 -8.92 6.72
CA HIS A 109 -5.89 -9.43 5.35
C HIS A 109 -4.48 -9.60 4.79
N GLN A 110 -4.27 -10.59 3.93
CA GLN A 110 -2.99 -10.81 3.26
C GLN A 110 -3.16 -10.83 1.74
N LEU A 111 -2.38 -9.99 1.05
CA LEU A 111 -2.36 -9.80 -0.39
C LEU A 111 -0.92 -10.02 -0.89
N GLY A 112 -0.56 -11.27 -1.18
CA GLY A 112 0.81 -11.63 -1.54
C GLY A 112 1.79 -11.34 -0.41
N SER A 113 2.73 -10.41 -0.63
CA SER A 113 3.70 -9.95 0.38
C SER A 113 3.23 -8.75 1.22
N LEU A 114 2.01 -8.25 0.99
CA LEU A 114 1.38 -7.22 1.82
C LEU A 114 0.47 -7.88 2.86
N ALA A 115 0.63 -7.52 4.12
CA ALA A 115 -0.38 -7.73 5.16
C ALA A 115 -1.03 -6.38 5.49
N VAL A 116 -2.36 -6.34 5.53
CA VAL A 116 -3.14 -5.17 5.94
C VAL A 116 -3.79 -5.49 7.27
N VAL A 117 -3.52 -4.66 8.28
CA VAL A 117 -4.10 -4.78 9.62
C VAL A 117 -4.95 -3.54 9.86
N VAL A 118 -6.19 -3.75 10.28
CA VAL A 118 -7.15 -2.67 10.52
C VAL A 118 -7.49 -2.66 12.02
N GLU A 119 -7.20 -1.53 12.66
CA GLU A 119 -7.34 -1.32 14.12
C GLU A 119 -8.49 -0.37 14.45
#